data_AF-A0A7S1S7R2-F1
#
_entry.id   AF-A0A7S1S7R2-F1
#
_cell.length_a   1.000
_cell.length_b   1.000
_cell.length_c   1.000
_cell.angle_alpha   90.00
_cell.angle_beta   90.00
_cell.angle_gamma   90.00
#
_symmetry.space_group_name_H-M   'P 1'
#
loop_
_entity.id
_entity.type
_entity.pdbx_description
1 polymer ?
#
loop_
_entity_poly.entity_id
_entity_poly.type
_entity_poly.pdbx_seq_one_letter_code
_entity_poly.pdbx_strand_id
1 'polypeptide(L)'
;PSRAGARLFGAGAKASLKEEAYGGLEWVAKGTGDVASRPDAHVEVVPVVRLADWLASLRPPVQEVELLKVDVEGGEWEVLQGTEPLLSQRRVGAVIVEYSHFWGRGRHLRPMAAYMAERGYDGYFVGSRRLIPISGERMQWWNDLYEVCADPHARVYRGLAGWCWLDVAFVLRGSAHGRAAAHCWAPWELLPGSA
;
A
#
# COMPACT_ATOMS: atom_id res chain seq x y z
N PRO A 1 1.35 -16.45 -22.73
CA PRO A 1 2.46 -15.64 -22.16
C PRO A 1 3.33 -16.50 -21.22
N SER A 2 4.64 -16.55 -21.46
CA SER A 2 5.58 -17.21 -20.54
C SER A 2 5.54 -16.48 -19.19
N ARG A 3 5.12 -17.19 -18.14
CA ARG A 3 5.11 -16.64 -16.78
C ARG A 3 6.55 -16.55 -16.31
N ALA A 4 7.04 -15.34 -16.02
CA ALA A 4 8.29 -15.21 -15.30
C ALA A 4 8.10 -15.83 -13.91
N GLY A 5 9.09 -16.56 -13.43
CA GLY A 5 9.14 -17.00 -12.05
C GLY A 5 9.74 -15.90 -11.17
N ALA A 6 9.17 -15.66 -10.00
CA ALA A 6 9.79 -14.86 -8.96
C ALA A 6 10.05 -15.72 -7.72
N ARG A 7 11.10 -15.39 -6.97
CA ARG A 7 11.37 -16.03 -5.68
C ARG A 7 10.39 -15.47 -4.66
N LEU A 8 9.66 -16.35 -3.99
CA LEU A 8 8.85 -16.07 -2.82
C LEU A 8 9.63 -16.59 -1.60
N PHE A 9 9.80 -15.73 -0.61
CA PHE A 9 10.53 -15.97 0.63
C PHE A 9 9.54 -16.15 1.78
N GLY A 10 9.72 -17.16 2.61
CA GLY A 10 8.81 -17.52 3.69
C GLY A 10 7.56 -18.30 3.22
N ALA A 11 6.72 -18.70 4.17
CA ALA A 11 5.49 -19.46 3.92
C ALA A 11 4.26 -18.86 4.61
N GLY A 12 3.08 -19.17 4.08
CA GLY A 12 1.80 -18.75 4.65
C GLY A 12 1.60 -17.23 4.63
N ALA A 13 1.12 -16.67 5.73
CA ALA A 13 0.84 -15.23 5.87
C ALA A 13 2.12 -14.35 5.98
N LYS A 14 3.30 -14.92 5.73
CA LYS A 14 4.60 -14.22 5.76
C LYS A 14 5.40 -14.48 4.50
N ALA A 15 4.72 -14.83 3.42
CA ALA A 15 5.35 -15.03 2.14
C ALA A 15 5.50 -13.67 1.45
N SER A 16 6.72 -13.29 1.08
CA SER A 16 7.00 -12.03 0.37
C SER A 16 7.87 -12.27 -0.85
N LEU A 17 7.69 -11.44 -1.88
CA LEU A 17 8.60 -11.39 -3.03
C LEU A 17 9.89 -10.61 -2.72
N LYS A 18 10.04 -10.13 -1.48
CA LYS A 18 11.20 -9.40 -0.96
C LYS A 18 11.88 -10.24 0.12
N GLU A 19 13.17 -10.49 -0.06
CA GLU A 19 13.97 -11.22 0.92
C GLU A 19 14.07 -10.43 2.23
N GLU A 20 14.13 -9.11 2.11
CA GLU A 20 14.27 -8.16 3.21
C GLU A 20 12.96 -7.88 3.96
N ALA A 21 11.79 -8.30 3.46
CA ALA A 21 10.52 -8.04 4.15
C ALA A 21 10.51 -8.67 5.56
N TYR A 22 11.16 -9.83 5.72
CA TYR A 22 11.31 -10.51 7.01
C TYR A 22 12.77 -10.82 7.37
N GLY A 23 13.71 -10.59 6.45
CA GLY A 23 15.12 -10.86 6.65
C GLY A 23 15.78 -9.92 7.66
N GLY A 24 16.35 -10.49 8.73
CA GLY A 24 17.23 -9.77 9.67
C GLY A 24 16.53 -9.06 10.83
N LEU A 25 15.23 -9.27 11.02
CA LEU A 25 14.49 -8.71 12.15
C LEU A 25 14.09 -9.81 13.13
N GLU A 26 14.79 -9.92 14.27
CA GLU A 26 14.35 -10.72 15.40
C GLU A 26 13.32 -9.92 16.21
N TRP A 27 12.05 -10.32 16.15
CA TRP A 27 10.97 -9.62 16.85
C TRP A 27 10.53 -10.34 18.11
N VAL A 28 10.95 -9.84 19.27
CA VAL A 28 10.41 -10.30 20.56
C VAL A 28 9.11 -9.56 20.84
N ALA A 29 7.97 -10.26 20.82
CA ALA A 29 6.71 -9.69 21.26
C ALA A 29 6.82 -9.34 22.76
N LYS A 30 6.61 -8.06 23.11
CA LYS A 30 6.56 -7.65 24.53
C LYS A 30 5.34 -8.32 25.19
N GLY A 31 5.56 -9.36 25.99
CA GLY A 31 4.54 -9.90 26.89
C GLY A 31 4.60 -11.39 27.18
N THR A 32 5.12 -12.22 26.27
CA THR A 32 5.19 -13.69 26.47
C THR A 32 6.57 -14.29 26.27
N GLY A 33 7.53 -13.54 25.71
CA GLY A 33 8.85 -14.07 25.35
C GLY A 33 8.85 -14.92 24.07
N ASP A 34 7.68 -15.16 23.47
CA ASP A 34 7.58 -15.82 22.18
C ASP A 34 7.84 -14.81 21.05
N VAL A 35 8.84 -15.13 20.25
CA VAL A 35 9.13 -14.41 19.00
C VAL A 35 7.98 -14.68 18.02
N ALA A 36 7.25 -13.64 17.60
CA ALA A 36 6.12 -13.77 16.68
C ALA A 36 6.55 -14.17 15.25
N SER A 37 7.85 -14.15 14.95
CA SER A 37 8.44 -14.57 13.68
C SER A 37 9.62 -15.52 13.86
N ARG A 38 9.40 -16.81 13.62
CA ARG A 38 10.52 -17.72 13.42
C ARG A 38 11.17 -17.39 12.06
N PRO A 39 12.50 -17.40 11.94
CA PRO A 39 13.16 -17.35 10.64
C PRO A 39 12.58 -18.46 9.76
N ASP A 40 12.08 -18.07 8.59
CA ASP A 40 11.58 -19.01 7.59
C ASP A 40 12.52 -18.96 6.39
N ALA A 41 13.34 -20.00 6.25
CA ALA A 41 14.28 -20.14 5.15
C ALA A 41 13.62 -20.72 3.89
N HIS A 42 12.31 -20.93 3.88
CA HIS A 42 11.59 -21.40 2.72
C HIS A 42 11.73 -20.42 1.55
N VAL A 43 12.09 -20.97 0.39
CA VAL A 43 12.14 -20.24 -0.86
C VAL A 43 11.47 -21.10 -1.91
N GLU A 44 10.42 -20.58 -2.53
CA GLU A 44 9.79 -21.19 -3.69
C GLU A 44 9.82 -20.24 -4.90
N VAL A 45 9.71 -20.80 -6.10
CA VAL A 45 9.58 -20.02 -7.32
C VAL A 45 8.11 -20.04 -7.73
N VAL A 46 7.46 -18.88 -7.64
CA VAL A 46 6.06 -18.71 -8.01
C VAL A 46 5.92 -18.02 -9.36
N PRO A 47 4.90 -18.37 -10.15
CA PRO A 47 4.58 -17.60 -11.35
C PRO A 47 4.12 -16.20 -10.98
N VAL A 48 4.70 -15.19 -11.63
CA VAL A 48 4.21 -13.81 -11.55
C VAL A 48 3.56 -13.40 -12.87
N VAL A 49 2.52 -12.58 -12.75
CA VAL A 49 1.79 -12.02 -13.88
C VAL A 49 1.52 -10.55 -13.63
N ARG A 50 1.47 -9.78 -14.72
CA ARG A 50 0.98 -8.42 -14.68
C ARG A 50 -0.53 -8.45 -14.40
N LEU A 51 -1.00 -7.70 -13.40
CA LEU A 51 -2.42 -7.71 -13.02
C LEU A 51 -3.35 -7.37 -14.19
N ALA A 52 -3.00 -6.34 -14.98
CA ALA A 52 -3.76 -5.96 -16.16
C ALA A 52 -3.90 -7.10 -17.19
N ASP A 53 -2.81 -7.83 -17.45
CA ASP A 53 -2.81 -8.94 -18.42
C ASP A 53 -3.64 -10.12 -17.90
N TRP A 54 -3.56 -10.39 -16.59
CA TRP A 54 -4.37 -11.43 -15.97
C TRP A 54 -5.87 -11.12 -16.04
N LEU A 55 -6.27 -9.90 -15.68
CA LEU A 55 -7.67 -9.44 -15.76
C LEU A 55 -8.22 -9.49 -17.20
N ALA A 56 -7.40 -9.12 -18.18
CA ALA A 56 -7.75 -9.19 -19.59
C ALA A 56 -7.89 -10.64 -20.11
N SER A 57 -7.27 -11.61 -19.45
CA SER A 57 -7.32 -13.02 -19.83
C SER A 57 -8.56 -13.78 -19.32
N LEU A 58 -9.30 -13.19 -18.37
CA LEU A 58 -10.52 -13.78 -17.80
C LEU A 58 -11.64 -13.85 -18.85
N ARG A 59 -12.66 -14.68 -18.61
CA ARG A 59 -13.82 -14.86 -19.52
C ARG A 59 -15.14 -14.70 -18.74
N PRO A 60 -15.87 -13.57 -18.90
CA PRO A 60 -15.52 -12.42 -19.72
C PRO A 60 -14.30 -11.64 -19.16
N PRO A 61 -13.56 -10.89 -20.01
CA PRO A 61 -12.45 -10.06 -19.54
C PRO A 61 -12.97 -8.97 -18.59
N VAL A 62 -12.28 -8.77 -17.47
CA VAL A 62 -12.65 -7.73 -16.51
C VAL A 62 -12.30 -6.37 -17.10
N GLN A 63 -13.33 -5.56 -17.35
CA GLN A 63 -13.14 -4.24 -17.94
C GLN A 63 -12.98 -3.14 -16.89
N GLU A 64 -13.55 -3.28 -15.71
CA GLU A 64 -13.48 -2.25 -14.68
C GLU A 64 -13.31 -2.92 -13.33
N VAL A 65 -12.61 -2.24 -12.43
CA VAL A 65 -12.40 -2.68 -11.06
C VAL A 65 -12.96 -1.59 -10.16
N GLU A 66 -14.06 -1.87 -9.47
CA GLU A 66 -14.64 -0.88 -8.56
C GLU A 66 -13.70 -0.57 -7.39
N LEU A 67 -13.12 -1.62 -6.81
CA LEU A 67 -12.19 -1.56 -5.69
C LEU A 67 -11.06 -2.58 -5.86
N LEU A 68 -9.81 -2.13 -5.73
CA LEU A 68 -8.61 -2.96 -5.75
C LEU A 68 -7.90 -2.87 -4.39
N LYS A 69 -7.94 -3.93 -3.58
CA LYS A 69 -7.09 -4.04 -2.38
C LYS A 69 -5.76 -4.71 -2.75
N VAL A 70 -4.66 -4.11 -2.31
CA VAL A 70 -3.28 -4.58 -2.49
C VAL A 70 -2.67 -4.73 -1.11
N ASP A 71 -2.23 -5.95 -0.82
CA ASP A 71 -1.66 -6.36 0.44
C ASP A 71 -0.73 -7.55 0.13
N VAL A 72 0.52 -7.23 -0.20
CA VAL A 72 1.48 -8.19 -0.80
C VAL A 72 2.87 -8.06 -0.18
N GLU A 73 2.92 -7.65 1.09
CA GLU A 73 4.09 -7.72 1.96
C GLU A 73 5.34 -7.06 1.33
N GLY A 74 5.18 -5.84 0.79
CA GLY A 74 6.26 -5.02 0.22
C GLY A 74 6.31 -4.99 -1.32
N GLY A 75 5.42 -5.72 -2.00
CA GLY A 75 5.28 -5.73 -3.46
C GLY A 75 4.26 -4.72 -4.02
N GLU A 76 3.73 -3.81 -3.19
CA GLU A 76 2.60 -2.95 -3.53
C GLU A 76 2.89 -2.08 -4.77
N TRP A 77 4.11 -1.53 -4.84
CA TRP A 77 4.53 -0.70 -5.96
C TRP A 77 4.53 -1.47 -7.28
N GLU A 78 5.08 -2.68 -7.31
CA GLU A 78 5.10 -3.55 -8.49
C GLU A 78 3.68 -3.94 -8.93
N VAL A 79 2.76 -4.17 -8.00
CA VAL A 79 1.35 -4.41 -8.32
C VAL A 79 0.73 -3.19 -9.00
N LEU A 80 0.97 -1.98 -8.48
CA LEU A 80 0.45 -0.75 -9.10
C LEU A 80 1.05 -0.50 -10.49
N GLN A 81 2.34 -0.78 -10.70
CA GLN A 81 2.96 -0.76 -12.03
C GLN A 81 2.33 -1.80 -12.96
N GLY A 82 2.04 -2.99 -12.44
CA GLY A 82 1.34 -4.03 -13.19
C GLY A 82 -0.11 -3.69 -13.53
N THR A 83 -0.71 -2.76 -12.80
CA THR A 83 -2.09 -2.27 -12.98
C THR A 83 -2.15 -1.00 -13.84
N GLU A 84 -0.99 -0.45 -14.26
CA GLU A 84 -0.88 0.83 -14.95
C GLU A 84 -1.92 1.08 -16.06
N PRO A 85 -2.23 0.13 -16.98
CA PRO A 85 -3.15 0.41 -18.08
C PRO A 85 -4.57 0.69 -17.60
N LEU A 86 -5.00 0.05 -16.51
CA LEU A 86 -6.31 0.31 -15.91
C LEU A 86 -6.30 1.64 -15.15
N LEU A 87 -5.20 1.95 -14.44
CA LEU A 87 -5.07 3.20 -13.69
C LEU A 87 -5.02 4.42 -14.63
N SER A 88 -4.23 4.36 -15.70
CA SER A 88 -4.10 5.44 -16.68
C SER A 88 -5.37 5.66 -17.50
N GLN A 89 -6.13 4.59 -17.75
CA GLN A 89 -7.46 4.66 -18.36
C GLN A 89 -8.58 4.98 -17.35
N ARG A 90 -8.26 5.18 -16.07
CA ARG A 90 -9.22 5.48 -15.00
C ARG A 90 -10.32 4.43 -14.83
N ARG A 91 -9.95 3.16 -14.97
CA ARG A 91 -10.84 1.98 -14.90
C ARG A 91 -10.78 1.28 -13.54
N VAL A 92 -10.09 1.87 -12.57
CA VAL A 92 -10.11 1.42 -11.17
C VAL A 92 -10.77 2.51 -10.32
N GLY A 93 -11.86 2.23 -9.63
CA GLY A 93 -12.61 3.23 -8.87
C GLY A 93 -11.87 3.68 -7.60
N ALA A 94 -11.36 2.71 -6.84
CA ALA A 94 -10.51 2.95 -5.68
C ALA A 94 -9.44 1.86 -5.57
N VAL A 95 -8.27 2.22 -5.06
CA VAL A 95 -7.19 1.31 -4.71
C VAL A 95 -6.92 1.47 -3.22
N ILE A 96 -6.90 0.38 -2.46
CA ILE A 96 -6.43 0.38 -1.06
C ILE A 96 -5.12 -0.39 -1.04
N VAL A 97 -4.05 0.24 -0.58
CA VAL A 97 -2.74 -0.41 -0.40
C VAL A 97 -2.42 -0.49 1.08
N GLU A 98 -1.82 -1.60 1.50
CA GLU A 98 -1.15 -1.63 2.80
C GLU A 98 0.15 -0.82 2.70
N TYR A 99 0.26 0.25 3.49
CA TYR A 99 1.50 0.97 3.73
C TYR A 99 2.15 0.46 5.01
N SER A 100 3.30 -0.17 4.86
CA SER A 100 3.98 -0.81 5.97
C SER A 100 5.48 -0.63 5.93
N HIS A 101 6.12 -0.89 7.07
CA HIS A 101 7.57 -0.88 7.19
C HIS A 101 8.26 -2.00 6.38
N PHE A 102 7.49 -2.96 5.83
CA PHE A 102 7.99 -4.03 4.96
C PHE A 102 8.27 -3.58 3.52
N TRP A 103 7.88 -2.36 3.14
CA TRP A 103 8.22 -1.81 1.83
C TRP A 103 9.75 -1.72 1.62
N GLY A 104 10.54 -1.77 2.69
CA GLY A 104 11.99 -1.81 2.63
C GLY A 104 12.63 -0.44 2.40
N ARG A 105 13.96 -0.41 2.39
CA ARG A 105 14.73 0.85 2.32
C ARG A 105 14.53 1.54 0.97
N GLY A 106 14.19 2.83 1.00
CA GLY A 106 14.05 3.66 -0.20
C GLY A 106 12.70 3.57 -0.91
N ARG A 107 11.75 2.78 -0.38
CA ARG A 107 10.36 2.80 -0.83
C ARG A 107 9.56 3.70 0.11
N HIS A 108 9.02 4.75 -0.48
CA HIS A 108 8.37 5.85 0.22
C HIS A 108 6.92 5.94 -0.22
N LEU A 109 6.06 6.44 0.66
CA LEU A 109 4.66 6.69 0.31
C LEU A 109 4.55 7.83 -0.70
N ARG A 110 5.44 8.83 -0.65
CA ARG A 110 5.42 10.03 -1.49
C ARG A 110 5.50 9.75 -2.99
N PRO A 111 6.46 8.97 -3.52
CA PRO A 111 6.48 8.62 -4.93
C PRO A 111 5.22 7.87 -5.37
N MET A 112 4.69 7.00 -4.51
CA MET A 112 3.45 6.28 -4.81
C MET A 112 2.25 7.22 -4.89
N ALA A 113 2.11 8.11 -3.91
CA ALA A 113 1.06 9.11 -3.90
C ALA A 113 1.14 10.05 -5.11
N ALA A 114 2.34 10.50 -5.49
CA ALA A 114 2.55 11.30 -6.69
C ALA A 114 2.14 10.54 -7.97
N TYR A 115 2.57 9.28 -8.10
CA TYR A 115 2.20 8.41 -9.22
C TYR A 115 0.69 8.26 -9.37
N MET A 116 -0.04 8.11 -8.25
CA MET A 116 -1.49 8.00 -8.23
C MET A 116 -2.18 9.35 -8.54
N ALA A 117 -1.65 10.46 -8.00
CA ALA A 117 -2.16 11.81 -8.26
C ALA A 117 -2.11 12.18 -9.75
N GLU A 118 -1.00 11.89 -10.43
CA GLU A 118 -0.82 12.07 -11.88
C GLU A 118 -1.87 11.32 -12.71
N ARG A 119 -2.38 10.20 -12.19
CA ARG A 119 -3.40 9.36 -12.84
C ARG A 119 -4.84 9.75 -12.48
N GLY A 120 -5.00 10.79 -11.66
CA GLY A 120 -6.32 11.32 -11.30
C GLY A 120 -6.88 10.75 -10.01
N TYR A 121 -6.06 10.21 -9.11
CA TYR A 121 -6.50 9.70 -7.82
C TYR A 121 -6.13 10.66 -6.69
N ASP A 122 -7.03 10.84 -5.73
CA ASP A 122 -6.73 11.50 -4.46
C ASP A 122 -6.40 10.43 -3.42
N GLY A 123 -5.34 10.64 -2.64
CA GLY A 123 -4.88 9.69 -1.63
C GLY A 123 -5.34 10.06 -0.23
N TYR A 124 -5.68 9.05 0.57
CA TYR A 124 -6.14 9.20 1.95
C TYR A 124 -5.58 8.11 2.87
N PHE A 125 -5.22 8.44 4.10
CA PHE A 125 -5.12 7.43 5.16
C PHE A 125 -6.50 6.97 5.60
N VAL A 126 -6.59 5.67 5.85
CA VAL A 126 -7.77 4.97 6.39
C VAL A 126 -7.44 4.49 7.80
N GLY A 127 -8.38 4.60 8.74
CA GLY A 127 -8.16 4.19 10.13
C GLY A 127 -8.96 4.97 11.18
N SER A 128 -9.72 5.99 10.77
CA SER A 128 -10.64 6.73 11.63
C SER A 128 -12.05 6.79 11.02
N ARG A 129 -13.01 7.42 11.71
CA ARG A 129 -14.34 7.72 11.13
C ARG A 129 -14.28 8.69 9.95
N ARG A 130 -13.13 9.34 9.74
CA ARG A 130 -12.87 10.26 8.64
C ARG A 130 -11.62 9.83 7.87
N LEU A 131 -11.61 10.17 6.59
CA LEU A 131 -10.43 10.04 5.75
C LEU A 131 -9.47 11.20 6.05
N ILE A 132 -8.17 10.93 6.13
CA ILE A 132 -7.14 11.96 6.24
C ILE A 132 -6.50 12.12 4.87
N PRO A 133 -6.58 13.30 4.23
CA PRO A 133 -6.01 13.53 2.91
C PRO A 133 -4.49 13.43 2.98
N ILE A 134 -3.87 12.74 2.02
CA ILE A 134 -2.40 12.69 1.89
C ILE A 134 -1.92 13.20 0.54
N SER A 135 -2.75 13.13 -0.50
CA SER A 135 -2.42 13.65 -1.82
C SER A 135 -3.67 14.09 -2.56
N GLY A 136 -3.52 15.13 -3.37
CA GLY A 136 -4.52 15.57 -4.33
C GLY A 136 -3.87 15.84 -5.68
N GLU A 137 -4.59 16.48 -6.61
CA GLU A 137 -4.15 16.74 -7.99
C GLU A 137 -2.69 17.21 -8.15
N ARG A 138 -2.18 18.03 -7.23
CA ARG A 138 -0.82 18.59 -7.28
C ARG A 138 -0.01 18.25 -6.04
N MET A 139 -0.32 17.14 -5.37
CA MET A 139 0.27 16.78 -4.08
C MET A 139 0.12 17.89 -3.01
N GLN A 140 -0.89 18.76 -3.14
CA GLN A 140 -1.04 19.95 -2.32
C GLN A 140 -1.36 19.66 -0.85
N TRP A 141 -1.82 18.45 -0.55
CA TRP A 141 -2.09 17.99 0.82
C TRP A 141 -0.93 17.22 1.42
N TRP A 142 0.17 17.03 0.69
CA TRP A 142 1.28 16.23 1.16
C TRP A 142 1.98 16.86 2.36
N ASN A 143 2.32 16.03 3.34
CA ASN A 143 3.19 16.37 4.45
C ASN A 143 4.22 15.24 4.65
N ASP A 144 5.49 15.59 4.87
CA ASP A 144 6.55 14.59 5.05
C ASP A 144 6.35 13.74 6.31
N LEU A 145 5.51 14.16 7.26
CA LEU A 145 5.07 13.32 8.39
C LEU A 145 4.29 12.07 7.97
N TYR A 146 3.78 12.01 6.74
CA TYR A 146 3.09 10.82 6.21
C TYR A 146 4.06 9.68 5.85
N GLU A 147 5.38 9.93 5.81
CA GLU A 147 6.42 8.90 5.69
C GLU A 147 6.62 8.10 6.99
N VAL A 148 5.56 7.91 7.77
CA VAL A 148 5.62 7.33 9.12
C VAL A 148 6.16 5.90 9.15
N CYS A 149 5.90 5.07 8.13
CA CYS A 149 6.44 3.71 8.09
C CYS A 149 7.86 3.63 7.49
N ALA A 150 8.35 4.69 6.85
CA ALA A 150 9.68 4.73 6.26
C ALA A 150 10.79 5.09 7.27
N ASP A 151 10.44 5.71 8.40
CA ASP A 151 11.37 6.02 9.50
C ASP A 151 10.96 5.33 10.81
N PRO A 152 11.60 4.21 11.19
CA PRO A 152 11.31 3.52 12.45
C PRO A 152 11.69 4.35 13.69
N HIS A 153 12.43 5.44 13.53
CA HIS A 153 12.78 6.36 14.62
C HIS A 153 11.77 7.50 14.78
N ALA A 154 10.82 7.67 13.86
CA ALA A 154 9.79 8.69 13.93
C ALA A 154 8.99 8.57 15.23
N ARG A 155 8.65 9.70 15.84
CA ARG A 155 7.88 9.74 17.11
C ARG A 155 6.54 9.02 16.99
N VAL A 156 5.90 9.10 15.83
CA VAL A 156 4.62 8.44 15.54
C VAL A 156 4.78 6.91 15.53
N TYR A 157 5.90 6.40 15.00
CA TYR A 157 6.20 4.97 14.92
C TYR A 157 6.33 4.31 16.32
N ARG A 158 6.91 5.03 17.30
CA ARG A 158 7.11 4.51 18.66
C ARG A 158 5.80 4.17 19.40
N GLY A 159 4.67 4.73 18.98
CA GLY A 159 3.35 4.44 19.54
C GLY A 159 2.75 3.12 19.09
N LEU A 160 3.22 2.54 17.98
CA LEU A 160 2.63 1.36 17.36
C LEU A 160 3.31 0.04 17.76
N ALA A 161 3.88 -0.01 18.96
CA ALA A 161 4.62 -1.18 19.47
C ALA A 161 5.77 -1.67 18.55
N GLY A 162 6.27 -0.80 17.67
CA GLY A 162 7.32 -1.14 16.70
C GLY A 162 6.81 -1.66 15.34
N TRP A 163 5.49 -1.66 15.11
CA TRP A 163 4.86 -2.12 13.87
C TRP A 163 4.21 -0.95 13.15
N CYS A 164 4.56 -0.67 11.90
CA CYS A 164 3.79 0.27 11.09
C CYS A 164 3.05 -0.49 9.99
N TRP A 165 1.72 -0.41 10.08
CA TRP A 165 0.72 -0.96 9.16
C TRP A 165 -0.43 0.03 9.09
N LEU A 166 -0.59 0.68 7.95
CA LEU A 166 -1.64 1.66 7.68
C LEU A 166 -2.27 1.33 6.34
N ASP A 167 -3.58 1.53 6.22
CA ASP A 167 -4.23 1.47 4.93
C ASP A 167 -4.21 2.85 4.26
N VAL A 168 -3.79 2.89 3.01
CA VAL A 168 -3.87 4.08 2.15
C VAL A 168 -4.85 3.82 1.02
N ALA A 169 -5.88 4.64 0.93
CA ALA A 169 -6.84 4.61 -0.16
C ALA A 169 -6.51 5.68 -1.20
N PHE A 170 -6.35 5.28 -2.46
CA PHE A 170 -6.32 6.16 -3.61
C PHE A 170 -7.66 6.07 -4.35
N VAL A 171 -8.39 7.16 -4.41
CA VAL A 171 -9.76 7.19 -4.93
C VAL A 171 -9.83 8.03 -6.20
N LEU A 172 -10.42 7.47 -7.26
CA LEU A 172 -10.49 8.14 -8.56
C LEU A 172 -11.33 9.42 -8.48
N ARG A 173 -10.74 10.56 -8.87
CA ARG A 173 -11.42 11.87 -8.90
C ARG A 173 -12.65 11.83 -9.80
N GLY A 174 -13.74 12.41 -9.31
CA GLY A 174 -15.01 12.47 -10.03
C GLY A 174 -15.79 11.16 -10.11
N SER A 175 -15.25 10.04 -9.64
CA SER A 175 -15.99 8.79 -9.50
C SER A 175 -17.04 8.87 -8.39
N ALA A 176 -17.95 7.88 -8.31
CA ALA A 176 -18.91 7.79 -7.20
C ALA A 176 -18.20 7.72 -5.84
N HIS A 177 -17.16 6.89 -5.74
CA HIS A 177 -16.30 6.79 -4.56
C HIS A 177 -15.58 8.10 -4.26
N GLY A 178 -15.05 8.79 -5.28
CA GLY A 178 -14.38 10.08 -5.09
C GLY A 178 -15.30 11.14 -4.52
N ARG A 179 -16.56 11.20 -4.99
CA ARG A 179 -17.57 12.10 -4.43
C ARG A 179 -17.89 11.74 -2.98
N ALA A 180 -18.07 10.45 -2.66
CA ALA A 180 -18.32 10.01 -1.29
C ALA A 180 -17.13 10.35 -0.36
N ALA A 181 -15.90 10.09 -0.79
CA ALA A 181 -14.67 10.40 -0.05
C ALA A 181 -14.57 11.91 0.26
N ALA A 182 -14.92 12.77 -0.70
CA ALA A 182 -14.94 14.23 -0.52
C ALA A 182 -15.92 14.71 0.57
N HIS A 183 -16.91 13.90 0.95
CA HIS A 183 -17.82 14.20 2.07
C HIS A 183 -17.37 13.62 3.41
N CYS A 184 -16.39 12.71 3.41
CA CYS A 184 -15.98 11.95 4.60
C CYS A 184 -14.57 12.31 5.11
N TRP A 185 -13.86 13.25 4.47
CA TRP A 185 -12.51 13.64 4.90
C TRP A 185 -12.49 14.79 5.91
N ALA A 186 -11.44 14.83 6.74
CA ALA A 186 -11.13 15.94 7.62
C ALA A 186 -9.93 16.73 7.05
N PRO A 187 -9.99 18.07 6.98
CA PRO A 187 -8.81 18.90 6.76
C PRO A 187 -7.75 18.61 7.83
N TRP A 188 -6.49 18.60 7.43
CA TRP A 188 -5.37 18.32 8.32
C TRP A 188 -5.28 19.36 9.46
N GLU A 189 -5.65 20.61 9.16
CA GLU A 189 -5.66 21.75 10.07
C GLU A 189 -6.67 21.58 11.22
N LEU A 190 -7.62 20.66 11.07
CA LEU A 190 -8.60 20.33 12.10
C LEU A 190 -8.15 19.15 12.97
N LEU A 191 -6.99 18.54 12.69
CA LEU A 191 -6.43 17.49 13.54
C LEU A 191 -5.72 18.12 14.75
N PRO A 192 -6.01 17.70 15.99
CA PRO A 192 -5.36 18.23 17.18
C PRO A 192 -3.83 18.07 17.12
N GLY A 193 -3.09 19.15 17.35
CA GLY A 193 -1.61 19.14 17.36
C GLY A 193 -0.94 19.38 16.01
N SER A 194 -1.68 19.90 15.02
CA SER A 194 -1.18 20.26 13.68
C SER A 194 -0.58 21.68 13.59
N ALA A 195 -0.47 22.41 14.71
CA ALA A 195 0.13 23.74 14.82
C ALA A 195 1.44 23.72 15.61
#